data_AF-A0A1N6GLB4-F1
#
_entry.id   AF-A0A1N6GLB4-F1
#
_cell.length_a   1.000
_cell.length_b   1.000
_cell.length_c   1.000
_cell.angle_alpha   90.00
_cell.angle_beta   90.00
_cell.angle_gamma   90.00
#
_symmetry.space_group_name_H-M   'P 1'
#
loop_
_entity.id
_entity.type
_entity.pdbx_description
1 polymer ?
#
loop_
_entity_poly.entity_id
_entity_poly.type
_entity_poly.pdbx_seq_one_letter_code
_entity_poly.pdbx_strand_id
1 'polypeptide(L)'
;MNIILISNKLARTKSLTLTGTHFLLIISVFFIIIVLSSLGLNYLSLRYADGIKSPLLRTLLVNPQEERHRKIQLHLHNNLNVMAIKLGQMQAQLLRLDALGERLTESSGIQSQESSINHVPGQGGGHAVLPTEEITFSEFNRKLQALSYALDERADRLGALDSLFRYGRLAERVLPSIMPVDTKWYSSGYGYRIDPFSGKRAFHKGVDFAVKAGTPIRASAGGVVVYSDRHPEYGNMIEIDHGDELISRYAHASKRLVKLGQVVLRDR
;
A
#
# COMPACT_ATOMS: atom_id res chain seq x y z
N MET A 1 40.06 -34.98 -76.82
CA MET A 1 39.96 -36.45 -76.56
C MET A 1 38.95 -37.03 -77.52
N ASN A 2 39.30 -38.09 -78.27
CA ASN A 2 38.40 -38.66 -79.28
C ASN A 2 37.63 -39.82 -78.66
N ILE A 3 36.32 -39.65 -78.46
CA ILE A 3 35.45 -40.73 -77.97
C ILE A 3 34.80 -41.35 -79.20
N ILE A 4 35.11 -42.63 -79.45
CA ILE A 4 34.55 -43.41 -80.54
C ILE A 4 33.41 -44.24 -79.96
N LEU A 5 32.17 -43.88 -80.29
CA LEU A 5 30.98 -44.60 -79.86
C LEU A 5 30.68 -45.73 -80.84
N ILE A 6 30.78 -46.97 -80.37
CA ILE A 6 30.40 -48.18 -81.13
C ILE A 6 29.17 -48.77 -80.45
N SER A 7 28.05 -48.84 -81.19
CA SER A 7 26.80 -49.46 -80.72
C SER A 7 26.33 -50.47 -81.77
N ASN A 8 25.85 -51.64 -81.33
CA ASN A 8 25.45 -52.78 -82.16
C ASN A 8 24.28 -52.49 -83.13
N LYS A 9 23.71 -51.28 -83.13
CA LYS A 9 22.64 -50.87 -84.06
C LYS A 9 23.05 -49.79 -85.08
N LEU A 10 24.31 -49.36 -85.10
CA LEU A 10 24.78 -48.32 -86.03
C LEU A 10 25.82 -48.89 -87.01
N ALA A 11 25.50 -48.88 -88.31
CA ALA A 11 26.36 -49.41 -89.37
C ALA A 11 27.60 -48.55 -89.72
N ARG A 12 27.80 -47.40 -89.05
CA ARG A 12 28.98 -46.54 -89.21
C ARG A 12 29.43 -45.96 -87.87
N THR A 13 30.73 -46.03 -87.61
CA THR A 13 31.41 -45.42 -86.45
C THR A 13 31.35 -43.90 -86.56
N LYS A 14 30.67 -43.22 -85.62
CA LYS A 14 30.73 -41.76 -85.46
C LYS A 14 31.76 -41.42 -84.39
N SER A 15 32.83 -40.72 -84.79
CA SER A 15 33.84 -40.18 -83.88
C SER A 15 33.46 -38.76 -83.45
N LEU A 16 33.33 -38.51 -82.15
CA LEU A 16 33.12 -37.17 -81.61
C LEU A 16 34.47 -36.63 -81.10
N THR A 17 34.95 -35.53 -81.68
CA THR A 17 36.18 -34.87 -81.24
C THR A 17 35.84 -33.88 -80.12
N LEU A 18 36.12 -34.22 -78.86
CA LEU A 18 35.99 -33.25 -77.76
C LEU A 18 37.19 -32.27 -77.78
N THR A 19 36.95 -31.06 -78.27
CA THR A 19 37.79 -29.86 -78.13
C THR A 19 37.46 -29.10 -76.85
N GLY A 20 38.40 -28.29 -76.32
CA GLY A 20 38.23 -27.57 -75.04
C GLY A 20 37.02 -26.62 -74.99
N THR A 21 36.57 -26.13 -76.14
CA THR A 21 35.36 -25.32 -76.28
C THR A 21 34.08 -26.09 -76.00
N HIS A 22 34.01 -27.38 -76.33
CA HIS A 22 32.84 -28.22 -75.99
C HIS A 22 32.71 -28.46 -74.49
N PHE A 23 33.82 -28.53 -73.75
CA PHE A 23 33.81 -28.67 -72.30
C PHE A 23 33.27 -27.40 -71.59
N LEU A 24 33.70 -26.22 -72.05
CA LEU A 24 33.18 -24.94 -71.54
C LEU A 24 31.67 -24.79 -71.82
N LEU A 25 31.20 -25.22 -73.00
CA LEU A 25 29.78 -25.18 -73.33
C LEU A 25 28.95 -26.09 -72.42
N ILE A 26 29.42 -27.30 -72.13
CA ILE A 26 28.74 -28.23 -71.23
C ILE A 26 28.65 -27.67 -69.80
N ILE A 27 29.73 -27.05 -69.30
CA ILE A 27 29.73 -26.41 -67.98
C ILE A 27 28.74 -25.24 -67.93
N SER A 28 28.73 -24.39 -68.96
CA SER A 28 27.81 -23.24 -69.03
C SER A 28 26.36 -23.70 -69.05
N VAL A 29 26.02 -24.71 -69.86
CA VAL A 29 24.67 -25.29 -69.91
C VAL A 29 24.28 -25.90 -68.57
N PHE A 30 25.20 -26.62 -67.90
CA PHE A 30 24.96 -27.17 -66.57
C PHE A 30 24.67 -26.09 -65.52
N PHE A 31 25.42 -24.98 -65.55
CA PHE A 31 25.20 -23.86 -64.64
C PHE A 31 23.86 -23.17 -64.88
N ILE A 32 23.48 -22.99 -66.15
CA ILE A 32 22.17 -22.43 -66.54
C ILE A 32 21.04 -23.32 -66.04
N ILE A 33 21.17 -24.64 -66.13
CA ILE A 33 20.17 -25.59 -65.62
C ILE A 33 20.03 -25.48 -64.10
N ILE A 34 21.13 -25.35 -63.35
CA ILE A 34 21.08 -25.17 -61.88
C ILE A 34 20.37 -23.86 -61.53
N VAL A 35 20.69 -22.77 -62.20
CA VAL A 35 20.09 -21.45 -61.95
C VAL A 35 18.59 -21.47 -62.28
N LEU A 36 18.20 -22.03 -63.42
CA LEU A 36 16.79 -22.17 -63.80
C LEU A 36 16.02 -23.11 -62.86
N SER A 37 16.65 -24.19 -62.39
CA SER A 37 16.05 -25.09 -61.40
C SER A 37 15.86 -24.38 -60.06
N SER A 38 16.84 -23.61 -59.61
CA SER A 38 16.76 -22.80 -58.39
C SER A 38 15.67 -21.73 -58.47
N LEU A 39 15.61 -20.99 -59.59
CA LEU A 39 14.55 -20.00 -59.85
C LEU A 39 13.17 -20.66 -59.96
N GLY A 40 13.08 -21.81 -60.63
CA GLY A 40 11.85 -22.58 -60.76
C GLY A 40 11.34 -23.08 -59.42
N LEU A 41 12.22 -23.63 -58.58
CA LEU A 41 11.92 -24.05 -57.21
C LEU A 41 11.51 -22.86 -56.33
N ASN A 42 12.17 -21.71 -56.46
CA ASN A 42 11.82 -20.49 -55.74
C ASN A 42 10.44 -19.96 -56.17
N TYR A 43 10.16 -19.94 -57.48
CA TYR A 43 8.87 -19.54 -58.03
C TYR A 43 7.73 -20.49 -57.62
N LEU A 44 7.98 -21.81 -57.67
CA LEU A 44 7.04 -22.82 -57.16
C LEU A 44 6.81 -22.66 -55.66
N SER A 45 7.86 -22.41 -54.89
CA SER A 45 7.77 -22.17 -53.44
C SER A 45 6.88 -20.96 -53.15
N LEU A 46 7.08 -19.82 -53.83
CA LEU A 46 6.25 -18.63 -53.64
C LEU A 46 4.81 -18.79 -54.15
N ARG A 47 4.60 -19.47 -55.28
CA ARG A 47 3.27 -19.64 -55.89
C ARG A 47 2.40 -20.68 -55.17
N TYR A 48 3.04 -21.69 -54.57
CA TYR A 48 2.37 -22.73 -53.78
C TYR A 48 2.53 -22.52 -52.25
N ALA A 49 3.19 -21.44 -51.80
CA ALA A 49 3.34 -21.09 -50.38
C ALA A 49 1.99 -20.98 -49.65
N ASP A 50 0.97 -20.43 -50.32
CA ASP A 50 -0.39 -20.32 -49.76
C ASP A 50 -1.17 -21.65 -49.81
N GLY A 51 -0.69 -22.66 -50.54
CA GLY A 51 -1.36 -23.95 -50.75
C GLY A 51 -0.79 -25.14 -49.97
N ILE A 52 0.42 -25.03 -49.40
CA ILE A 52 1.07 -26.13 -48.67
C ILE A 52 0.52 -26.18 -47.23
N LYS A 53 -0.53 -26.98 -47.04
CA LYS A 53 -1.13 -27.29 -45.74
C LYS A 53 -0.32 -28.33 -44.92
N SER A 54 0.98 -28.51 -45.17
CA SER A 54 1.78 -29.41 -44.33
C SER A 54 2.31 -28.63 -43.12
N PRO A 55 1.91 -28.98 -41.89
CA PRO A 55 2.27 -28.22 -40.69
C PRO A 55 3.79 -28.20 -40.44
N LEU A 56 4.51 -29.22 -40.92
CA LEU A 56 5.94 -29.44 -40.70
C LEU A 56 6.84 -28.40 -41.41
N LEU A 57 6.47 -27.97 -42.61
CA LEU A 57 7.23 -26.95 -43.38
C LEU A 57 6.97 -25.55 -42.83
N ARG A 58 5.76 -25.27 -42.36
CA ARG A 58 5.41 -24.04 -41.65
C ARG A 58 6.19 -23.90 -40.34
N THR A 59 6.34 -24.98 -39.58
CA THR A 59 7.10 -24.99 -38.31
C THR A 59 8.62 -24.83 -38.47
N LEU A 60 9.17 -25.08 -39.66
CA LEU A 60 10.62 -24.88 -39.90
C LEU A 60 10.93 -23.48 -40.46
N LEU A 61 10.01 -22.87 -41.22
CA LEU A 61 10.23 -21.57 -41.88
C LEU A 61 9.67 -20.37 -41.11
N VAL A 62 8.61 -20.52 -40.31
CA VAL A 62 7.87 -19.40 -39.68
C VAL A 62 8.14 -19.27 -38.16
N ASN A 63 8.74 -20.28 -37.55
CA ASN A 63 8.83 -20.41 -36.10
C ASN A 63 9.76 -19.43 -35.35
N PRO A 64 10.91 -18.95 -35.90
CA PRO A 64 11.82 -18.13 -35.10
C PRO A 64 11.28 -16.72 -34.78
N GLN A 65 10.45 -16.14 -35.65
CA GLN A 65 9.97 -14.77 -35.49
C GLN A 65 8.65 -14.69 -34.70
N GLU A 66 7.70 -15.58 -34.97
CA GLU A 66 6.44 -15.63 -34.20
C GLU A 66 6.70 -15.95 -32.71
N GLU A 67 7.65 -16.85 -32.44
CA GLU A 67 8.01 -17.19 -31.06
C GLU A 67 8.69 -16.01 -30.34
N ARG A 68 9.50 -15.22 -31.06
CA ARG A 68 10.10 -13.97 -30.54
C ARG A 68 9.03 -12.92 -30.24
N HIS A 69 8.10 -12.69 -31.17
CA HIS A 69 7.01 -11.73 -30.96
C HIS A 69 6.13 -12.14 -29.78
N ARG A 70 5.81 -13.43 -29.66
CA ARG A 70 5.04 -13.96 -28.52
C ARG A 70 5.79 -13.78 -27.20
N LYS A 71 7.10 -14.07 -27.14
CA LYS A 71 7.91 -13.85 -25.94
C LYS A 71 7.96 -12.37 -25.55
N ILE A 72 8.16 -11.47 -26.52
CA ILE A 72 8.18 -10.02 -26.27
C ILE A 72 6.81 -9.55 -25.74
N GLN A 73 5.70 -9.97 -26.37
CA GLN A 73 4.36 -9.60 -25.91
C GLN A 73 4.06 -10.16 -24.52
N LEU A 74 4.46 -11.40 -24.23
CA LEU A 74 4.32 -12.01 -22.89
C LEU A 74 5.13 -11.24 -21.85
N HIS A 75 6.37 -10.86 -22.15
CA HIS A 75 7.18 -10.04 -21.24
C HIS A 75 6.57 -8.66 -20.98
N LEU A 76 6.07 -8.00 -22.02
CA LEU A 76 5.41 -6.71 -21.90
C LEU A 76 4.15 -6.81 -21.02
N HIS A 77 3.30 -7.81 -21.27
CA HIS A 77 2.08 -8.03 -20.51
C HIS A 77 2.38 -8.35 -19.03
N ASN A 78 3.36 -9.21 -18.77
CA ASN A 78 3.78 -9.55 -17.41
C ASN A 78 4.30 -8.32 -16.66
N ASN A 79 5.10 -7.47 -17.31
CA ASN A 79 5.59 -6.24 -16.70
C ASN A 79 4.45 -5.25 -16.39
N LEU A 80 3.48 -5.10 -17.30
CA LEU A 80 2.31 -4.24 -17.07
C LEU A 80 1.44 -4.75 -15.92
N ASN A 81 1.24 -6.06 -15.79
CA ASN A 81 0.49 -6.63 -14.68
C ASN A 81 1.18 -6.37 -13.33
N VAL A 82 2.50 -6.52 -13.26
CA VAL A 82 3.27 -6.19 -12.05
C VAL A 82 3.14 -4.70 -11.70
N MET A 83 3.21 -3.81 -12.70
CA MET A 83 3.01 -2.38 -12.49
C MET A 83 1.59 -2.06 -12.02
N ALA A 84 0.56 -2.69 -12.60
CA ALA A 84 -0.83 -2.48 -12.22
C ALA A 84 -1.09 -2.90 -10.76
N ILE A 85 -0.55 -4.04 -10.33
CA ILE A 85 -0.62 -4.48 -8.92
C ILE A 85 0.06 -3.46 -8.01
N LYS A 86 1.26 -2.97 -8.39
CA LYS A 86 1.98 -1.97 -7.61
C LYS A 86 1.25 -0.64 -7.53
N LEU A 87 0.63 -0.19 -8.62
CA LEU A 87 -0.22 0.99 -8.66
C LEU A 87 -1.43 0.85 -7.73
N GLY A 88 -2.12 -0.29 -7.76
CA GLY A 88 -3.22 -0.56 -6.85
C GLY A 88 -2.78 -0.55 -5.37
N GLN A 89 -1.62 -1.14 -5.06
CA GLN A 89 -1.04 -1.11 -3.71
C GLN A 89 -0.76 0.33 -3.24
N MET A 90 -0.14 1.15 -4.09
CA MET A 90 0.15 2.55 -3.74
C MET A 90 -1.13 3.38 -3.60
N GLN A 91 -2.13 3.18 -4.46
CA GLN A 91 -3.42 3.85 -4.33
C GLN A 91 -4.09 3.54 -2.98
N ALA A 92 -4.08 2.27 -2.56
CA ALA A 92 -4.62 1.87 -1.26
C ALA A 92 -3.82 2.48 -0.09
N GLN A 93 -2.47 2.53 -0.20
CA GLN A 93 -1.60 3.16 0.80
C GLN A 93 -1.88 4.66 0.92
N LEU A 94 -2.04 5.37 -0.21
CA LEU A 94 -2.36 6.80 -0.22
C LEU A 94 -3.72 7.08 0.41
N LEU A 95 -4.76 6.32 0.05
CA LEU A 95 -6.09 6.45 0.69
C LEU A 95 -6.03 6.23 2.20
N ARG A 96 -5.21 5.27 2.67
CA ARG A 96 -5.01 5.04 4.10
C ARG A 96 -4.29 6.20 4.77
N LEU A 97 -3.28 6.77 4.11
CA LEU A 97 -2.54 7.94 4.59
C LEU A 97 -3.46 9.16 4.69
N ASP A 98 -4.28 9.41 3.67
CA ASP A 98 -5.24 10.52 3.66
C ASP A 98 -6.24 10.38 4.80
N ALA A 99 -6.81 9.18 5.00
CA ALA A 99 -7.74 8.91 6.11
C ALA A 99 -7.07 8.99 7.50
N LEU A 100 -5.77 8.71 7.62
CA LEU A 100 -5.02 8.94 8.86
C LEU A 100 -4.78 10.44 9.08
N GLY A 101 -4.40 11.16 8.03
CA GLY A 101 -4.20 12.60 8.07
C GLY A 101 -5.45 13.36 8.49
N GLU A 102 -6.59 13.08 7.86
CA GLU A 102 -7.88 13.71 8.18
C GLU A 102 -8.27 13.48 9.64
N ARG A 103 -8.21 12.23 10.11
CA ARG A 103 -8.47 11.92 11.52
C ARG A 103 -7.51 12.66 12.45
N LEU A 104 -6.22 12.71 12.14
CA LEU A 104 -5.25 13.44 12.96
C LEU A 104 -5.57 14.94 13.03
N THR A 105 -5.98 15.56 11.91
CA THR A 105 -6.38 16.97 11.88
C THR A 105 -7.63 17.25 12.72
N GLU A 106 -8.69 16.44 12.55
CA GLU A 106 -9.90 16.53 13.39
C GLU A 106 -9.54 16.35 14.88
N SER A 107 -8.66 15.38 15.15
CA SER A 107 -8.26 15.04 16.50
C SER A 107 -7.45 16.17 17.16
N SER A 108 -6.55 16.84 16.44
CA SER A 108 -5.64 17.84 17.02
C SER A 108 -6.28 19.21 17.20
N GLY A 109 -7.48 19.44 16.65
CA GLY A 109 -8.12 20.75 16.66
C GLY A 109 -7.35 21.82 15.86
N ILE A 110 -6.31 21.41 15.13
CA ILE A 110 -5.59 22.26 14.19
C ILE A 110 -6.53 22.43 13.00
N GLN A 111 -7.14 23.61 12.88
CA GLN A 111 -7.72 24.03 11.60
C GLN A 111 -6.60 23.96 10.59
N SER A 112 -6.71 23.01 9.67
CA SER A 112 -5.87 22.92 8.49
C SER A 112 -5.83 24.32 7.88
N GLN A 113 -4.71 25.02 8.03
CA GLN A 113 -4.36 26.05 7.06
C GLN A 113 -4.12 25.31 5.76
N GLU A 114 -5.24 24.99 5.12
CA GLU A 114 -5.38 24.64 3.73
C GLU A 114 -4.52 25.63 2.93
N SER A 115 -3.49 25.12 2.26
CA SER A 115 -3.00 25.60 0.96
C SER A 115 -1.53 25.24 0.75
N SER A 116 -1.18 23.96 0.88
CA SER A 116 0.13 23.47 0.39
C SER A 116 0.10 22.02 -0.09
N ILE A 117 -0.89 21.22 0.32
CA ILE A 117 -0.94 19.78 0.02
C ILE A 117 -1.44 19.50 -1.41
N ASN A 118 -2.29 20.38 -1.96
CA ASN A 118 -2.91 20.19 -3.28
C ASN A 118 -2.21 20.94 -4.43
N HIS A 119 -1.09 21.62 -4.17
CA HIS A 119 -0.38 22.27 -5.25
C HIS A 119 0.64 21.30 -5.84
N VAL A 120 0.41 20.86 -7.08
CA VAL A 120 1.47 20.27 -7.88
C VAL A 120 2.57 21.34 -7.97
N PRO A 121 3.80 21.08 -7.50
CA PRO A 121 4.87 22.05 -7.57
C PRO A 121 5.13 22.39 -9.05
N GLY A 122 5.41 23.65 -9.34
CA GLY A 122 5.71 24.08 -10.70
C GLY A 122 6.86 23.26 -11.27
N GLN A 123 6.61 22.50 -12.32
CA GLN A 123 7.64 21.77 -13.05
C GLN A 123 8.12 22.65 -14.19
N GLY A 124 9.33 23.20 -14.06
CA GLY A 124 9.97 24.01 -15.08
C GLY A 124 11.43 23.59 -15.27
N GLY A 125 11.88 23.60 -16.53
CA GLY A 125 13.26 23.32 -16.92
C GLY A 125 13.40 23.38 -18.44
N GLY A 126 14.53 23.88 -18.94
CA GLY A 126 14.84 23.81 -20.37
C GLY A 126 14.97 22.35 -20.80
N HIS A 127 14.52 22.01 -22.01
CA HIS A 127 14.76 20.69 -22.58
C HIS A 127 16.26 20.40 -22.53
N ALA A 128 16.65 19.35 -21.80
CA ALA A 128 18.05 18.98 -21.69
C ALA A 128 18.59 18.61 -23.09
N VAL A 129 19.59 19.34 -23.57
CA VAL A 129 20.31 19.08 -24.84
C VAL A 129 21.31 17.92 -24.69
N LEU A 130 21.49 17.40 -23.48
CA LEU A 130 22.34 16.25 -23.19
C LEU A 130 21.61 14.94 -23.53
N PRO A 131 22.34 13.86 -23.90
CA PRO A 131 21.74 12.55 -24.09
C PRO A 131 21.02 12.14 -22.81
N THR A 132 19.69 12.16 -22.84
CA THR A 132 18.86 11.60 -21.78
C THR A 132 19.01 10.09 -21.82
N GLU A 133 19.64 9.50 -20.81
CA GLU A 133 19.59 8.05 -20.63
C GLU A 133 18.13 7.67 -20.36
N GLU A 134 17.56 6.80 -21.21
CA GLU A 134 16.23 6.25 -20.97
C GLU A 134 16.26 5.42 -19.68
N ILE A 135 15.30 5.67 -18.78
CA ILE A 135 15.20 4.92 -17.54
C ILE A 135 14.94 3.45 -17.88
N THR A 136 15.89 2.59 -17.51
CA THR A 136 15.71 1.14 -17.67
C THR A 136 14.58 0.64 -16.75
N PHE A 137 13.88 -0.42 -17.16
CA PHE A 137 12.83 -1.04 -16.32
C PHE A 137 13.33 -1.40 -14.91
N SER A 138 14.59 -1.82 -14.77
CA SER A 138 15.19 -2.12 -13.47
C SER A 138 15.33 -0.88 -12.60
N GLU A 139 15.71 0.26 -13.17
CA GLU A 139 15.82 1.51 -12.44
C GLU A 139 14.45 2.07 -12.05
N PHE A 140 13.46 2.00 -12.93
CA PHE A 140 12.08 2.36 -12.61
C PHE A 140 11.56 1.56 -11.43
N ASN A 141 11.70 0.24 -11.45
CA ASN A 141 11.27 -0.63 -10.34
C ASN A 141 11.98 -0.29 -9.02
N ARG A 142 13.28 0.02 -9.07
CA ARG A 142 14.03 0.45 -7.88
C ARG A 142 13.49 1.77 -7.32
N LYS A 143 13.21 2.76 -8.18
CA LYS A 143 12.62 4.04 -7.75
C LYS A 143 11.21 3.84 -7.17
N LEU A 144 10.39 2.98 -7.79
CA LEU A 144 9.05 2.66 -7.31
C LEU A 144 9.08 1.97 -5.94
N GLN A 145 10.01 1.04 -5.75
CA GLN A 145 10.19 0.34 -4.49
C GLN A 145 10.67 1.29 -3.38
N ALA A 146 11.60 2.20 -3.69
CA ALA A 146 12.03 3.24 -2.74
C ALA A 146 10.88 4.17 -2.35
N LEU A 147 10.02 4.55 -3.30
CA LEU A 147 8.83 5.36 -3.02
C LEU A 147 7.83 4.62 -2.14
N SER A 148 7.54 3.35 -2.44
CA SER A 148 6.66 2.51 -1.61
C SER A 148 7.17 2.44 -0.17
N TYR A 149 8.48 2.21 0.01
CA TYR A 149 9.09 2.17 1.34
C TYR A 149 8.94 3.50 2.08
N ALA A 150 9.18 4.62 1.40
CA ALA A 150 9.01 5.95 1.98
C ALA A 150 7.55 6.25 2.36
N LEU A 151 6.56 5.74 1.62
CA LEU A 151 5.14 5.85 1.98
C LEU A 151 4.79 5.00 3.21
N ASP A 152 5.33 3.79 3.30
CA ASP A 152 5.13 2.90 4.45
C ASP A 152 5.71 3.51 5.73
N GLU A 153 6.94 4.04 5.69
CA GLU A 153 7.57 4.71 6.83
C GLU A 153 6.74 5.92 7.31
N ARG A 154 6.20 6.71 6.37
CA ARG A 154 5.32 7.84 6.70
C ARG A 154 4.01 7.36 7.33
N ALA A 155 3.42 6.27 6.85
CA ALA A 155 2.20 5.70 7.41
C ALA A 155 2.40 5.23 8.85
N ASP A 156 3.50 4.54 9.12
CA ASP A 156 3.84 4.08 10.47
C ASP A 156 4.06 5.25 11.42
N ARG A 157 4.76 6.29 10.97
CA ARG A 157 4.97 7.51 11.77
C ARG A 157 3.67 8.22 12.11
N LEU A 158 2.75 8.36 11.15
CA LEU A 158 1.43 8.95 11.41
C LEU A 158 0.58 8.05 12.33
N GLY A 159 0.66 6.73 12.18
CA GLY A 159 0.00 5.78 13.08
C GLY A 159 0.51 5.88 14.54
N ALA A 160 1.81 6.06 14.72
CA ALA A 160 2.39 6.29 16.04
C ALA A 160 1.89 7.60 16.66
N LEU A 161 1.86 8.70 15.87
CA LEU A 161 1.31 9.98 16.33
C LEU A 161 -0.16 9.87 16.73
N ASP A 162 -0.98 9.20 15.91
CA ASP A 162 -2.40 8.95 16.19
C ASP A 162 -2.59 8.18 17.51
N SER A 163 -1.74 7.17 17.75
CA SER A 163 -1.75 6.41 19.00
C SER A 163 -1.41 7.28 20.21
N LEU A 164 -0.42 8.17 20.10
CA LEU A 164 -0.05 9.11 21.16
C LEU A 164 -1.18 10.11 21.45
N PHE A 165 -1.81 10.68 20.42
CA PHE A 165 -2.94 11.59 20.59
C PHE A 165 -4.16 10.92 21.22
N ARG A 166 -4.43 9.65 20.86
CA ARG A 166 -5.50 8.86 21.49
C ARG A 166 -5.20 8.61 22.96
N TYR A 167 -3.96 8.21 23.27
CA TYR A 167 -3.54 7.97 24.65
C TYR A 167 -3.71 9.22 25.52
N GLY A 168 -3.24 10.39 25.04
CA GLY A 168 -3.39 11.65 25.76
C GLY A 168 -4.84 12.04 26.08
N ARG A 169 -5.76 11.82 25.13
CA ARG A 169 -7.20 12.08 25.35
C ARG A 169 -7.87 11.09 26.29
N LEU A 170 -7.49 9.82 26.23
CA LEU A 170 -8.00 8.82 27.16
C LEU A 170 -7.57 9.17 28.58
N ALA A 171 -6.30 9.55 28.76
CA ALA A 171 -5.80 10.05 30.03
C ALA A 171 -6.60 11.27 30.52
N GLU A 172 -6.88 12.26 29.67
CA GLU A 172 -7.69 13.43 30.08
C GLU A 172 -9.11 13.07 30.54
N ARG A 173 -9.72 12.03 29.97
CA ARG A 173 -11.07 11.59 30.35
C ARG A 173 -11.12 10.74 31.62
N VAL A 174 -10.03 10.06 31.92
CA VAL A 174 -9.86 9.13 33.06
C VAL A 174 -9.31 9.86 34.28
N LEU A 175 -8.53 10.93 34.09
CA LEU A 175 -8.00 11.74 35.19
C LEU A 175 -9.12 12.58 35.83
N PRO A 176 -9.39 12.44 37.15
CA PRO A 176 -10.36 13.27 37.87
C PRO A 176 -9.94 14.74 37.89
N SER A 177 -10.37 15.50 36.87
CA SER A 177 -9.85 16.84 36.56
C SER A 177 -10.88 17.95 36.73
N ILE A 178 -12.17 17.61 36.81
CA ILE A 178 -13.24 18.59 37.01
C ILE A 178 -13.73 18.61 38.46
N MET A 179 -14.17 19.79 38.89
CA MET A 179 -14.86 19.95 40.16
C MET A 179 -16.17 19.15 40.15
N PRO A 180 -16.43 18.31 41.18
CA PRO A 180 -17.62 17.46 41.20
C PRO A 180 -18.89 18.21 41.57
N VAL A 181 -18.79 19.43 42.07
CA VAL A 181 -19.90 20.32 42.40
C VAL A 181 -19.58 21.73 41.91
N ASP A 182 -20.61 22.48 41.50
CA ASP A 182 -20.45 23.87 41.04
C ASP A 182 -20.26 24.81 42.23
N THR A 183 -19.01 24.93 42.68
CA THR A 183 -18.59 25.86 43.73
C THR A 183 -17.18 26.37 43.44
N LYS A 184 -16.92 27.61 43.85
CA LYS A 184 -15.57 28.19 43.73
C LYS A 184 -14.67 27.74 44.87
N TRP A 185 -15.21 27.44 46.05
CA TRP A 185 -14.44 27.25 47.28
C TRP A 185 -14.81 25.92 47.96
N TYR A 186 -13.82 25.27 48.58
CA TYR A 186 -14.02 24.14 49.48
C TYR A 186 -14.00 24.63 50.93
N SER A 187 -14.80 24.00 51.80
CA SER A 187 -14.85 24.37 53.23
C SER A 187 -13.71 23.76 54.02
N SER A 188 -13.17 22.61 53.59
CA SER A 188 -12.02 21.99 54.22
C SER A 188 -11.21 21.15 53.25
N GLY A 189 -9.88 21.29 53.33
CA GLY A 189 -8.95 20.60 52.43
C GLY A 189 -8.46 19.25 52.96
N TYR A 190 -7.64 18.59 52.14
CA TYR A 190 -6.92 17.37 52.49
C TYR A 190 -5.79 17.66 53.48
N GLY A 191 -5.56 16.74 54.42
CA GLY A 191 -4.45 16.81 55.37
C GLY A 191 -4.88 16.83 56.84
N TYR A 192 -3.94 17.16 57.73
CA TYR A 192 -4.22 17.21 59.17
C TYR A 192 -5.10 18.41 59.54
N ARG A 193 -6.21 18.15 60.22
CA ARG A 193 -7.12 19.15 60.76
C ARG A 193 -7.60 18.77 62.16
N ILE A 194 -8.24 19.71 62.85
CA ILE A 194 -8.99 19.41 64.06
C ILE A 194 -10.29 18.75 63.63
N ASP A 195 -10.55 17.55 64.14
CA ASP A 195 -11.78 16.80 63.90
C ASP A 195 -12.94 17.53 64.57
N PRO A 196 -13.99 17.91 63.83
CA PRO A 196 -15.10 18.70 64.37
C PRO A 196 -15.96 17.94 65.38
N PHE A 197 -15.86 16.60 65.44
CA PHE A 197 -16.66 15.77 66.35
C PHE A 197 -15.94 15.48 67.66
N SER A 198 -14.64 15.18 67.60
CA SER A 198 -13.82 14.79 68.76
C SER A 198 -12.92 15.91 69.30
N GLY A 199 -12.72 16.99 68.54
CA GLY A 199 -11.79 18.07 68.88
C GLY A 199 -10.30 17.68 68.82
N LYS A 200 -9.99 16.46 68.38
CA LYS A 200 -8.62 15.94 68.29
C LYS A 200 -8.05 16.17 66.90
N ARG A 201 -6.71 16.12 66.78
CA ARG A 201 -6.04 16.16 65.47
C ARG A 201 -6.33 14.87 64.71
N ALA A 202 -6.94 14.98 63.53
CA ALA A 202 -7.25 13.88 62.63
C ALA A 202 -6.78 14.19 61.21
N PHE A 203 -6.55 13.14 60.42
CA PHE A 203 -6.16 13.28 59.02
C PHE A 203 -7.38 13.19 58.10
N HIS A 204 -7.66 14.26 57.37
CA HIS A 204 -8.74 14.32 56.39
C HIS A 204 -8.28 13.78 55.04
N LYS A 205 -8.83 12.64 54.63
CA LYS A 205 -8.47 11.92 53.40
C LYS A 205 -9.16 12.47 52.13
N GLY A 206 -9.75 13.67 52.20
CA GLY A 206 -10.53 14.23 51.11
C GLY A 206 -10.68 15.74 51.20
N VAL A 207 -11.63 16.28 50.45
CA VAL A 207 -11.98 17.70 50.41
C VAL A 207 -13.48 17.81 50.64
N ASP A 208 -13.88 18.74 51.52
CA ASP A 208 -15.27 18.99 51.85
C ASP A 208 -15.78 20.23 51.10
N PHE A 209 -16.96 20.12 50.48
CA PHE A 209 -17.61 21.21 49.77
C PHE A 209 -18.85 21.68 50.54
N ALA A 210 -18.92 22.98 50.88
CA ALA A 210 -20.09 23.57 51.52
C ALA A 210 -21.14 23.94 50.47
N VAL A 211 -22.04 23.00 50.17
CA VAL A 211 -23.15 23.19 49.22
C VAL A 211 -24.48 22.82 49.85
N LYS A 212 -25.59 23.30 49.27
CA LYS A 212 -26.94 22.97 49.75
C LYS A 212 -27.24 21.49 49.52
N ALA A 213 -27.97 20.86 50.44
CA ALA A 213 -28.44 19.48 50.26
C ALA A 213 -29.23 19.34 48.95
N GLY A 214 -28.94 18.30 48.16
CA GLY A 214 -29.55 18.09 46.85
C GLY A 214 -28.83 18.77 45.68
N THR A 215 -27.72 19.49 45.93
CA THR A 215 -26.84 19.97 44.85
C THR A 215 -26.35 18.77 44.03
N PRO A 216 -26.45 18.80 42.68
CA PRO A 216 -25.97 17.72 41.83
C PRO A 216 -24.48 17.49 42.01
N ILE A 217 -24.10 16.22 42.19
CA ILE A 217 -22.70 15.76 42.22
C ILE A 217 -22.43 15.09 40.88
N ARG A 218 -21.37 15.51 40.21
CA ARG A 218 -20.97 15.04 38.89
C ARG A 218 -19.67 14.24 38.97
N ALA A 219 -19.53 13.24 38.10
CA ALA A 219 -18.31 12.45 38.02
C ALA A 219 -17.13 13.30 37.55
N SER A 220 -16.06 13.35 38.35
CA SER A 220 -14.84 14.13 38.07
C SER A 220 -14.05 13.62 36.86
N ALA A 221 -14.27 12.35 36.50
CA ALA A 221 -13.76 11.67 35.32
C ALA A 221 -14.74 10.55 34.90
N GLY A 222 -14.58 10.05 33.67
CA GLY A 222 -15.32 8.87 33.24
C GLY A 222 -14.76 7.60 33.89
N GLY A 223 -15.62 6.62 34.16
CA GLY A 223 -15.22 5.39 34.83
C GLY A 223 -16.38 4.42 35.08
N VAL A 224 -16.12 3.42 35.90
CA VAL A 224 -17.11 2.40 36.32
C VAL A 224 -17.41 2.56 37.80
N VAL A 225 -18.69 2.59 38.14
CA VAL A 225 -19.11 2.63 39.55
C VAL A 225 -18.76 1.30 40.22
N VAL A 226 -17.83 1.32 41.17
CA VAL A 226 -17.37 0.14 41.93
C VAL A 226 -18.00 0.06 43.33
N TYR A 227 -18.62 1.15 43.79
CA TYR A 227 -19.44 1.16 45.00
C TYR A 227 -20.62 2.11 44.84
N SER A 228 -21.82 1.69 45.25
CA SER A 228 -22.99 2.58 45.36
C SER A 228 -23.91 2.07 46.47
N ASP A 229 -23.48 2.28 47.72
CA ASP A 229 -24.28 1.93 48.89
C ASP A 229 -24.20 2.92 50.05
N ARG A 230 -24.89 2.63 51.16
CA ARG A 230 -24.85 3.41 52.39
C ARG A 230 -23.70 2.90 53.24
N HIS A 231 -22.68 3.71 53.41
CA HIS A 231 -21.55 3.45 54.27
C HIS A 231 -21.83 3.98 55.70
N PRO A 232 -21.45 3.26 56.76
CA PRO A 232 -21.68 3.70 58.15
C PRO A 232 -21.09 5.08 58.46
N GLU A 233 -19.88 5.35 57.96
CA GLU A 233 -19.17 6.62 58.22
C GLU A 233 -19.45 7.71 57.19
N TYR A 234 -19.79 7.32 55.95
CA TYR A 234 -19.89 8.26 54.81
C TYR A 234 -21.34 8.49 54.35
N GLY A 235 -22.33 7.86 54.98
CA GLY A 235 -23.73 7.95 54.54
C GLY A 235 -23.90 7.36 53.15
N ASN A 236 -24.75 7.96 52.29
CA ASN A 236 -24.84 7.50 50.91
C ASN A 236 -23.54 7.83 50.18
N MET A 237 -22.87 6.80 49.67
CA MET A 237 -21.56 6.90 49.07
C MET A 237 -21.54 6.26 47.69
N ILE A 238 -20.76 6.84 46.79
CA ILE A 238 -20.45 6.31 45.47
C ILE A 238 -18.92 6.30 45.30
N GLU A 239 -18.37 5.24 44.75
CA GLU A 239 -16.98 5.20 44.27
C GLU A 239 -16.96 4.87 42.78
N ILE A 240 -16.14 5.59 42.05
CA ILE A 240 -15.91 5.40 40.61
C ILE A 240 -14.44 5.04 40.41
N ASP A 241 -14.20 3.89 39.82
CA ASP A 241 -12.89 3.47 39.32
C ASP A 241 -12.70 4.01 37.91
N HIS A 242 -11.63 4.77 37.72
CA HIS A 242 -11.27 5.36 36.44
C HIS A 242 -10.22 4.53 35.68
N GLY A 243 -9.64 3.51 36.30
CA GLY A 243 -8.46 2.80 35.83
C GLY A 243 -7.17 3.42 36.39
N ASP A 244 -6.04 2.76 36.16
CA ASP A 244 -4.72 3.20 36.64
C ASP A 244 -4.67 3.46 38.17
N GLU A 245 -5.38 2.63 38.94
CA GLU A 245 -5.49 2.73 40.41
C GLU A 245 -6.15 4.03 40.91
N LEU A 246 -6.79 4.81 40.02
CA LEU A 246 -7.47 6.05 40.37
C LEU A 246 -8.94 5.82 40.69
N ILE A 247 -9.30 6.09 41.95
CA ILE A 247 -10.68 6.02 42.43
C ILE A 247 -11.11 7.39 42.94
N SER A 248 -12.28 7.86 42.51
CA SER A 248 -12.96 8.99 43.13
C SER A 248 -14.07 8.51 44.06
N ARG A 249 -14.16 9.12 45.26
CA ARG A 249 -15.18 8.81 46.27
C ARG A 249 -16.06 10.03 46.50
N TYR A 250 -17.37 9.83 46.44
CA TYR A 250 -18.41 10.82 46.72
C TYR A 250 -19.18 10.39 47.95
N ALA A 251 -19.03 11.11 49.05
CA ALA A 251 -19.66 10.81 50.34
C ALA A 251 -20.79 11.79 50.67
N HIS A 252 -21.60 11.41 51.68
CA HIS A 252 -22.65 12.24 52.27
C HIS A 252 -23.72 12.73 51.29
N ALA A 253 -23.96 11.97 50.20
CA ALA A 253 -24.98 12.33 49.22
C ALA A 253 -26.40 12.23 49.84
N SER A 254 -27.31 13.12 49.43
CA SER A 254 -28.73 12.98 49.82
C SER A 254 -29.40 11.79 49.15
N LYS A 255 -28.98 11.45 47.92
CA LYS A 255 -29.49 10.33 47.12
C LYS A 255 -28.40 9.82 46.16
N ARG A 256 -28.38 8.52 45.90
CA ARG A 256 -27.55 7.90 44.85
C ARG A 256 -28.37 7.77 43.57
N LEU A 257 -27.82 8.22 42.44
CA LEU A 257 -28.49 8.18 41.13
C LEU A 257 -27.93 7.11 40.19
N VAL A 258 -26.83 6.47 40.58
CA VAL A 258 -26.14 5.44 39.79
C VAL A 258 -26.01 4.14 40.58
N LYS A 259 -25.88 3.01 39.87
CA LYS A 259 -25.78 1.67 40.46
C LYS A 259 -24.38 1.08 40.29
N LEU A 260 -24.06 0.07 41.10
CA LEU A 260 -22.85 -0.74 40.94
C LEU A 260 -22.74 -1.29 39.50
N GLY A 261 -21.55 -1.19 38.89
CA GLY A 261 -21.27 -1.63 37.53
C GLY A 261 -21.70 -0.65 36.44
N GLN A 262 -22.34 0.48 36.78
CA GLN A 262 -22.75 1.48 35.80
C GLN A 262 -21.53 2.25 35.27
N VAL A 263 -21.43 2.39 33.95
CA VAL A 263 -20.45 3.28 33.30
C VAL A 263 -20.97 4.72 33.36
N VAL A 264 -20.12 5.62 33.84
CA VAL A 264 -20.40 7.05 33.94
C VAL A 264 -19.39 7.83 33.11
N LEU A 265 -19.87 8.90 32.47
CA LEU A 265 -19.03 9.81 31.69
C LEU A 265 -18.60 10.98 32.58
N ARG A 266 -17.46 11.58 32.26
CA ARG A 266 -17.03 12.83 32.90
C ARG A 266 -18.14 13.88 32.81
N ASP A 267 -18.39 14.60 33.90
CA ASP A 267 -19.43 15.64 34.03
C ASP A 267 -20.88 15.12 34.01
N ARG A 268 -21.10 13.82 34.27
CA ARG A 268 -22.43 13.20 34.34
C ARG A 268 -22.75 12.55 35.69
#